data_AF-A0AAN7MKV7-F1
#
_entry.id   AF-A0AAN7MKV7-F1
#
_cell.length_a   1.000
_cell.length_b   1.000
_cell.length_c   1.000
_cell.angle_alpha   90.00
_cell.angle_beta   90.00
_cell.angle_gamma   90.00
#
_symmetry.space_group_name_H-M   'P 1'
#
loop_
_entity.id
_entity.type
_entity.pdbx_description
1 polymer ?
#
loop_
_entity_poly.entity_id
_entity_poly.type
_entity_poly.pdbx_seq_one_letter_code
_entity_poly.pdbx_strand_id
1 'polypeptide(L)'
;MDHHSRPDLTAGVWSELEPIKAFYEASATQTDSSEPNEPPSYLPCPISQEIMEAPRVAADGFTYESNAIQGWLSSGHNTSPMTNLPLPNDHLIPNRALRSAIQDWKQNHRS
;
A
#
# COMPACT_ATOMS: atom_id res chain seq x y z
N MET A 1 6.20 30.61 -30.00
CA MET A 1 5.49 29.83 -28.96
C MET A 1 6.00 30.36 -27.64
N ASP A 2 5.26 31.30 -27.07
CA ASP A 2 5.69 32.13 -25.95
C ASP A 2 5.58 31.38 -24.63
N HIS A 3 6.70 31.30 -23.90
CA HIS A 3 6.83 30.52 -22.66
C HIS A 3 6.40 31.28 -21.39
N HIS A 4 5.68 32.40 -21.52
CA HIS A 4 5.44 33.36 -20.44
C HIS A 4 4.04 33.32 -19.80
N SER A 5 3.35 32.19 -19.87
CA SER A 5 2.04 32.03 -19.20
C SER A 5 2.07 31.07 -18.01
N ARG A 6 3.23 30.85 -17.36
CA ARG A 6 3.25 30.19 -16.04
C ARG A 6 2.98 31.24 -14.95
N PRO A 7 1.80 31.25 -14.31
CA PRO A 7 1.54 32.14 -13.18
C PRO A 7 2.48 31.79 -12.03
N ASP A 8 3.01 32.82 -11.37
CA ASP A 8 3.78 32.68 -10.14
C ASP A 8 2.84 32.34 -8.98
N LEU A 9 2.87 31.07 -8.56
CA LEU A 9 1.99 30.55 -7.50
C LEU A 9 2.42 31.00 -6.09
N THR A 10 3.56 31.68 -5.95
CA THR A 10 4.17 31.93 -4.64
C THR A 10 3.54 33.09 -3.87
N ALA A 11 2.91 34.05 -4.55
CA ALA A 11 2.44 35.28 -3.90
C ALA A 11 0.94 35.31 -3.52
N GLY A 12 0.09 34.53 -4.21
CA GLY A 12 -1.38 34.62 -4.03
C GLY A 12 -2.07 33.32 -3.63
N VAL A 13 -1.54 32.17 -4.08
CA VAL A 13 -2.19 30.87 -3.88
C VAL A 13 -1.91 30.31 -2.49
N TRP A 14 -0.77 30.68 -1.89
CA TRP A 14 -0.38 30.14 -0.59
C TRP A 14 -1.38 30.51 0.52
N SER A 15 -1.87 31.75 0.53
CA SER A 15 -2.86 32.22 1.51
C SER A 15 -4.24 31.55 1.35
N GLU A 16 -4.56 31.05 0.15
CA GLU A 16 -5.81 30.34 -0.16
C GLU A 16 -5.71 28.85 0.20
N LEU A 17 -4.48 28.30 0.21
CA LEU A 17 -4.20 26.93 0.63
C LEU A 17 -3.98 26.78 2.14
N GLU A 18 -3.77 27.88 2.90
CA GLU A 18 -3.59 27.84 4.36
C GLU A 18 -4.72 27.09 5.10
N PRO A 19 -6.03 27.26 4.76
CA PRO A 19 -7.09 26.48 5.40
C PRO A 19 -6.98 24.97 5.13
N ILE A 20 -6.53 24.59 3.93
CA ILE A 20 -6.34 23.18 3.53
C ILE A 20 -5.10 22.61 4.22
N LYS A 21 -4.04 23.40 4.34
CA LYS A 21 -2.81 23.06 5.06
C LYS A 21 -3.07 22.89 6.54
N ALA A 22 -3.80 23.80 7.19
CA ALA A 22 -4.20 23.69 8.58
C ALA A 22 -5.10 22.46 8.82
N PHE A 23 -5.97 22.12 7.87
CA PHE A 23 -6.78 20.91 7.93
C PHE A 23 -5.94 19.63 7.78
N TYR A 24 -4.99 19.63 6.84
CA TYR A 24 -4.05 18.52 6.64
C TYR A 24 -3.15 18.36 7.87
N GLU A 25 -2.63 19.44 8.44
CA GLU A 25 -1.79 19.43 9.65
C GLU A 25 -2.59 19.03 10.90
N ALA A 26 -3.83 19.48 11.03
CA ALA A 26 -4.74 19.03 12.10
C ALA A 26 -5.06 17.53 11.95
N SER A 27 -5.24 17.05 10.71
CA SER A 27 -5.46 15.63 10.41
C SER A 27 -4.17 14.79 10.51
N ALA A 28 -3.01 15.38 10.28
CA ALA A 28 -1.70 14.74 10.35
C ALA A 28 -1.26 14.42 11.78
N THR A 29 -2.02 14.87 12.79
CA THR A 29 -1.87 14.39 14.17
C THR A 29 -2.47 12.99 14.39
N GLN A 30 -3.17 12.43 13.40
CA GLN A 30 -3.45 10.99 13.28
C GLN A 30 -2.40 10.29 12.43
N THR A 31 -1.12 10.63 12.59
CA THR A 31 -0.09 9.60 12.47
C THR A 31 -0.30 8.66 13.65
N ASP A 32 -0.94 7.53 13.36
CA ASP A 32 -1.01 6.36 14.23
C ASP A 32 0.32 6.20 14.95
N SER A 33 0.31 6.47 16.26
CA SER A 33 1.42 6.25 17.16
C SER A 33 1.55 4.75 17.42
N SER A 34 1.65 3.95 16.35
CA SER A 34 2.09 2.57 16.47
C SER A 34 3.57 2.62 16.83
N GLU A 35 3.87 2.00 17.96
CA GLU A 35 5.22 1.73 18.46
C GLU A 35 6.20 1.44 17.32
N PRO A 36 7.47 1.85 17.41
CA PRO A 36 8.49 1.63 16.37
C PRO A 36 8.85 0.14 16.16
N ASN A 37 8.00 -0.79 16.56
CA ASN A 37 8.21 -2.23 16.47
C ASN A 37 7.09 -2.98 15.76
N GLU A 38 5.94 -2.36 15.48
CA GLU A 38 4.84 -3.02 14.76
C GLU A 38 5.00 -2.85 13.24
N PRO A 39 4.83 -3.91 12.43
CA PRO A 39 4.87 -3.78 10.98
C PRO A 39 3.70 -2.92 10.48
N PRO A 40 3.94 -1.99 9.53
CA PRO A 40 2.86 -1.31 8.83
C PRO A 40 1.83 -2.30 8.28
N SER A 41 0.55 -1.94 8.40
CA SER A 41 -0.60 -2.83 8.13
C SER A 41 -0.67 -3.41 6.70
N TYR A 42 0.09 -2.86 5.75
CA TYR A 42 0.19 -3.34 4.38
C TYR A 42 1.29 -4.38 4.15
N LEU A 43 2.13 -4.68 5.15
CA LEU A 43 3.17 -5.71 5.07
C LEU A 43 2.66 -7.14 5.36
N PRO A 44 1.73 -7.36 6.32
CA PRO A 44 1.13 -8.67 6.54
C PRO A 44 0.23 -9.11 5.39
N CYS A 45 0.24 -10.40 5.10
CA CYS A 45 -0.64 -11.04 4.12
C CYS A 45 -2.09 -11.05 4.64
N PRO A 46 -3.09 -10.63 3.84
CA PRO A 46 -4.48 -10.66 4.28
C PRO A 46 -5.04 -12.06 4.61
N ILE A 47 -4.43 -13.12 4.08
CA ILE A 47 -4.86 -14.50 4.33
C ILE A 47 -4.15 -15.07 5.57
N SER A 48 -2.82 -15.06 5.59
CA SER A 48 -2.03 -15.70 6.65
C SER A 48 -1.81 -14.81 7.87
N GLN A 49 -2.07 -13.50 7.76
CA GLN A 49 -1.81 -12.51 8.81
C GLN A 49 -0.33 -12.42 9.25
N GLU A 50 0.58 -12.94 8.42
CA GLU A 50 2.03 -12.89 8.63
C GLU A 50 2.70 -11.97 7.61
N ILE A 51 3.84 -11.39 7.96
CA ILE A 51 4.63 -10.55 7.05
C ILE A 51 5.02 -11.36 5.81
N MET A 52 4.65 -10.86 4.63
CA MET A 52 4.93 -11.53 3.36
C MET A 52 6.43 -11.71 3.12
N GLU A 53 6.82 -12.81 2.51
CA GLU A 53 8.18 -13.08 2.03
C GLU A 53 8.24 -13.03 0.50
N ALA A 54 7.18 -13.54 -0.15
CA ALA A 54 7.03 -13.57 -1.60
C ALA A 54 5.69 -12.95 -2.02
N PRO A 55 5.53 -11.62 -1.89
CA PRO A 55 4.26 -10.97 -2.21
C PRO A 55 3.88 -11.11 -3.69
N ARG A 56 2.63 -11.51 -3.95
CA ARG A 56 2.02 -11.73 -5.26
C ARG A 56 0.73 -10.93 -5.39
N VAL A 57 0.61 -10.16 -6.47
CA VAL A 57 -0.60 -9.43 -6.86
C VAL A 57 -1.53 -10.36 -7.61
N ALA A 58 -2.81 -10.42 -7.20
CA ALA A 58 -3.87 -11.10 -7.94
C ALA A 58 -4.57 -10.15 -8.93
N ALA A 59 -5.45 -10.69 -9.78
CA ALA A 59 -6.10 -9.94 -10.85
C ALA A 59 -7.01 -8.79 -10.40
N ASP A 60 -7.39 -8.75 -9.12
CA ASP A 60 -8.14 -7.68 -8.47
C ASP A 60 -7.26 -6.54 -7.91
N GLY A 61 -5.93 -6.68 -7.99
CA GLY A 61 -4.96 -5.70 -7.52
C GLY A 61 -4.52 -5.87 -6.06
N PHE A 62 -5.10 -6.80 -5.30
CA PHE A 62 -4.66 -7.08 -3.94
C PHE A 62 -3.40 -7.95 -3.92
N THR A 63 -2.59 -7.81 -2.88
CA THR A 63 -1.33 -8.54 -2.72
C THR A 63 -1.42 -9.53 -1.56
N TYR A 64 -0.88 -10.74 -1.77
CA TYR A 64 -0.91 -11.84 -0.82
C TYR A 64 0.45 -12.54 -0.76
N GLU A 65 0.70 -13.30 0.30
CA GLU A 65 1.81 -14.26 0.33
C GLU A 65 1.60 -15.34 -0.73
N SER A 66 2.66 -15.69 -1.48
CA SER A 66 2.61 -16.61 -2.63
C SER A 66 1.95 -17.93 -2.28
N ASN A 67 2.39 -18.57 -1.20
CA ASN A 67 1.87 -19.89 -0.81
C ASN A 67 0.41 -19.81 -0.35
N ALA A 68 0.02 -18.72 0.31
CA ALA A 68 -1.33 -18.53 0.82
C ALA A 68 -2.36 -18.36 -0.32
N ILE A 69 -2.08 -17.49 -1.29
CA ILE A 69 -2.99 -17.29 -2.43
C ILE A 69 -3.00 -18.50 -3.37
N GLN A 70 -1.87 -19.18 -3.56
CA GLN A 70 -1.84 -20.43 -4.33
C GLN A 70 -2.67 -21.52 -3.65
N GLY A 71 -2.58 -21.67 -2.33
CA GLY A 71 -3.39 -22.62 -1.57
C GLY A 71 -4.89 -22.31 -1.65
N TRP A 72 -5.25 -21.03 -1.60
CA TRP A 72 -6.63 -20.57 -1.79
C TRP A 72 -7.19 -20.99 -3.16
N LEU A 73 -6.47 -20.68 -4.24
CA LEU A 73 -6.87 -21.03 -5.61
C LEU A 73 -6.89 -22.55 -5.83
N SER A 74 -5.90 -23.26 -5.29
CA SER A 74 -5.79 -24.73 -5.41
C SER A 74 -6.89 -25.46 -4.65
N SER A 75 -7.47 -24.84 -3.63
CA SER A 75 -8.64 -25.35 -2.90
C SER A 75 -9.96 -25.21 -3.68
N GLY A 76 -9.89 -24.71 -4.92
CA GLY A 76 -11.05 -24.57 -5.82
C GLY A 76 -11.75 -23.22 -5.73
N HIS A 77 -11.23 -22.27 -4.95
CA HIS A 77 -11.76 -20.92 -4.93
C HIS A 77 -11.32 -20.13 -6.17
N ASN A 78 -12.24 -19.37 -6.75
CA ASN A 78 -11.98 -18.44 -7.85
C ASN A 78 -12.35 -16.99 -7.48
N THR A 79 -12.40 -16.69 -6.19
CA THR A 79 -12.76 -15.37 -5.66
C THR A 79 -11.59 -14.71 -4.96
N SER A 80 -11.66 -13.38 -4.84
CA SER A 80 -10.74 -12.57 -4.06
C SER A 80 -10.91 -12.88 -2.56
N PRO A 81 -9.83 -13.22 -1.83
CA PRO A 81 -9.87 -13.32 -0.37
C PRO A 81 -10.27 -12.01 0.33
N MET A 82 -10.09 -10.85 -0.32
CA MET A 82 -10.36 -9.53 0.28
C MET A 82 -11.81 -9.10 0.05
N THR A 83 -12.34 -9.32 -1.14
CA THR A 83 -13.65 -8.79 -1.54
C THR A 83 -14.73 -9.85 -1.70
N ASN A 84 -14.36 -11.13 -1.67
CA ASN A 84 -15.21 -12.27 -2.02
C ASN A 84 -15.82 -12.21 -3.43
N LEU A 85 -15.36 -11.30 -4.29
CA LEU A 85 -15.80 -11.20 -5.69
C LEU A 85 -14.98 -12.14 -6.58
N PRO A 86 -15.54 -12.65 -7.69
CA PRO A 86 -14.80 -13.48 -8.64
C PRO A 86 -13.54 -12.77 -9.17
N LEU A 87 -12.43 -13.49 -9.18
CA LEU A 87 -11.20 -13.04 -9.84
C LEU A 87 -11.35 -13.19 -11.35
N PRO A 88 -10.94 -12.19 -12.15
CA PRO A 88 -10.96 -12.31 -13.62
C PRO A 88 -10.11 -13.46 -14.16
N ASN A 89 -9.03 -13.82 -13.46
CA ASN A 89 -8.15 -14.94 -13.75
C ASN A 89 -7.32 -15.30 -12.49
N ASP A 90 -6.60 -16.41 -12.55
CA ASP A 90 -5.75 -16.95 -11.49
C ASP A 90 -4.26 -16.54 -11.61
N HIS A 91 -3.93 -15.60 -12.51
CA HIS A 91 -2.55 -15.17 -12.70
C HIS A 91 -2.05 -14.36 -11.51
N LEU A 92 -0.87 -14.72 -11.02
CA LEU A 92 -0.22 -14.10 -9.87
C LEU A 92 1.09 -13.41 -10.25
N ILE A 93 1.12 -12.09 -10.14
CA ILE A 93 2.26 -11.26 -10.55
C ILE A 93 3.15 -10.95 -9.32
N PRO A 94 4.48 -11.12 -9.36
CA PRO A 94 5.35 -10.69 -8.26
C PRO A 94 5.24 -9.19 -7.95
N ASN A 95 5.00 -8.84 -6.68
CA ASN A 95 5.07 -7.45 -6.21
C ASN A 95 6.50 -7.13 -5.71
N ARG A 96 7.41 -6.80 -6.63
CA ARG A 96 8.82 -6.54 -6.28
C ARG A 96 8.99 -5.31 -5.38
N ALA A 97 8.18 -4.26 -5.60
CA ALA A 97 8.24 -3.04 -4.81
C ALA A 97 7.89 -3.31 -3.34
N LEU A 98 6.78 -4.02 -3.08
CA LEU A 98 6.40 -4.39 -1.72
C LEU A 98 7.42 -5.34 -1.08
N ARG A 99 7.99 -6.27 -1.86
CA ARG A 99 9.07 -7.14 -1.36
C ARG A 99 10.28 -6.34 -0.88
N SER A 100 10.69 -5.32 -1.63
CA SER A 100 11.77 -4.41 -1.21
C SER A 100 11.39 -3.64 0.06
N ALA A 101 10.18 -3.08 0.12
CA ALA A 101 9.71 -2.36 1.31
C ALA A 101 9.69 -3.25 2.58
N ILE A 102 9.26 -4.51 2.45
CA ILE A 102 9.30 -5.49 3.55
C ILE A 102 10.74 -5.77 3.98
N GLN A 103 11.67 -5.92 3.02
CA GLN A 103 13.07 -6.17 3.33
C GLN A 103 13.72 -4.99 4.06
N ASP A 104 13.41 -3.77 3.64
CA ASP A 104 13.90 -2.54 4.29
C ASP A 104 13.32 -2.42 5.71
N TRP A 105 12.02 -2.67 5.88
CA TRP A 105 11.39 -2.70 7.20
C TRP A 105 12.05 -3.75 8.11
N LYS A 106 12.23 -5.00 7.63
CA LYS A 106 12.90 -6.06 8.40
C LYS A 106 14.32 -5.68 8.80
N GLN A 107 15.06 -4.96 7.96
CA GLN A 107 16.43 -4.52 8.28
C GLN A 107 16.47 -3.48 9.39
N ASN A 108 15.53 -2.52 9.35
CA ASN A 108 15.46 -1.44 10.33
C ASN A 108 14.92 -1.89 11.70
N HIS A 109 14.32 -3.08 11.78
CA HIS A 109 13.69 -3.63 12.99
C HIS A 109 14.34 -4.95 13.46
N ARG A 110 15.58 -5.23 13.01
CA ARG A 110 16.41 -6.29 13.57
C ARG A 110 16.98 -5.82 14.92
N SER A 111 16.60 -6.50 16.00
CA SER A 111 17.27 -6.40 17.31
C SER A 111 18.59 -7.17 17.33
#